data_AF-A0A349QZY3-F1
#
_entry.id   AF-A0A349QZY3-F1
#
_cell.length_a   1.000
_cell.length_b   1.000
_cell.length_c   1.000
_cell.angle_alpha   90.00
_cell.angle_beta   90.00
_cell.angle_gamma   90.00
#
_symmetry.space_group_name_H-M   'P 1'
#
loop_
_entity.id
_entity.type
_entity.pdbx_description
1 polymer ?
#
loop_
_entity_poly.entity_id
_entity_poly.type
_entity_poly.pdbx_seq_one_letter_code
_entity_poly.pdbx_strand_id
1 'polypeptide(L)'
;KTANSSKPVTTSPPVVRVRELDETPEGCRRNSQGQTAVRSAHDVTNAFLGMQFHARLQEPEIGENYDSSKLEREFFKSLSNISKKLNVTKLECAGLPYPYNISESLEHLKTQLKLSTEDWREIRLVNDGKCTFFAKEDRYNTGCTLYYIPVIPLYTILHNRKTVK
;
A
#
# COMPACT_ATOMS: atom_id res chain seq x y z
N LYS A 1 51.11 57.43 -15.24
CA LYS A 1 49.67 57.78 -15.25
C LYS A 1 48.90 56.60 -14.68
N THR A 2 48.50 56.71 -13.42
CA THR A 2 47.73 55.73 -12.65
C THR A 2 46.29 55.71 -13.13
N ALA A 3 45.76 54.52 -13.46
CA ALA A 3 44.34 54.31 -13.72
C ALA A 3 43.83 53.26 -12.71
N ASN A 4 43.17 53.73 -11.66
CA ASN A 4 42.51 52.88 -10.68
C ASN A 4 41.20 52.38 -11.30
N SER A 5 41.05 51.07 -11.45
CA SER A 5 39.81 50.42 -11.85
C SER A 5 39.05 49.99 -10.60
N SER A 6 37.90 50.61 -10.33
CA SER A 6 36.99 50.19 -9.26
C SER A 6 36.20 48.96 -9.70
N LYS A 7 36.23 47.88 -8.91
CA LYS A 7 35.40 46.69 -9.14
C LYS A 7 33.92 47.03 -8.92
N PRO A 8 32.98 46.61 -9.79
CA PRO A 8 31.56 46.78 -9.54
C PRO A 8 31.09 45.81 -8.47
N VAL A 9 30.22 46.29 -7.58
CA VAL A 9 29.47 45.47 -6.61
C VAL A 9 28.37 44.74 -7.36
N THR A 10 28.37 43.40 -7.29
CA THR A 10 27.30 42.56 -7.85
C THR A 10 26.08 42.64 -6.95
N THR A 11 25.08 43.42 -7.37
CA THR A 11 23.75 43.45 -6.73
C THR A 11 22.85 42.42 -7.39
N SER A 12 22.30 41.49 -6.60
CA SER A 12 21.35 40.47 -7.02
C SER A 12 20.09 41.11 -7.64
N PRO A 13 19.51 40.57 -8.73
CA PRO A 13 18.27 41.10 -9.27
C PRO A 13 17.10 40.79 -8.30
N PRO A 14 16.12 41.70 -8.16
CA PRO A 14 14.94 41.44 -7.34
C PRO A 14 14.09 40.33 -7.98
N VAL A 15 13.61 39.41 -7.14
CA VAL A 15 12.95 38.14 -7.51
C VAL A 15 11.53 38.32 -8.08
N VAL A 16 11.01 39.54 -8.22
CA VAL A 16 9.61 39.75 -8.61
C VAL A 16 9.51 40.68 -9.79
N ARG A 17 9.46 40.10 -11.00
CA ARG A 17 8.87 40.77 -12.15
C ARG A 17 7.35 40.60 -12.06
N VAL A 18 6.65 41.64 -11.61
CA VAL A 18 5.22 41.78 -11.87
C VAL A 18 5.09 42.09 -13.35
N ARG A 19 4.45 41.19 -14.12
CA ARG A 19 4.11 41.46 -15.53
C ARG A 19 2.91 42.39 -15.54
N GLU A 20 2.97 43.45 -16.33
CA GLU A 20 1.79 44.26 -16.63
C GLU A 20 0.77 43.40 -17.38
N LEU A 21 -0.52 43.65 -17.12
CA LEU A 21 -1.63 42.92 -17.74
C LEU A 21 -1.51 43.04 -19.28
N ASP A 22 -1.56 41.90 -19.97
CA ASP A 22 -1.72 41.89 -21.43
C ASP A 22 -3.04 42.56 -21.83
N GLU A 23 -3.05 43.15 -23.03
CA GLU A 23 -4.15 43.93 -23.61
C GLU A 23 -5.51 43.26 -23.44
N THR A 24 -6.56 44.08 -23.29
CA THR A 24 -7.96 43.60 -23.23
C THR A 24 -8.25 42.68 -24.41
N PRO A 25 -8.71 41.43 -24.20
CA PRO A 25 -8.93 40.51 -25.29
C PRO A 25 -10.03 41.08 -26.21
N GLU A 26 -9.69 41.35 -27.47
CA GLU A 26 -10.71 41.54 -28.49
C GLU A 26 -11.54 40.25 -28.56
N GLY A 27 -12.82 40.37 -28.22
CA GLY A 27 -13.73 39.23 -28.23
C GLY A 27 -13.82 38.64 -29.64
N CYS A 28 -13.57 37.34 -29.78
CA CYS A 28 -13.78 36.63 -31.03
C CYS A 28 -15.21 36.83 -31.53
N ARG A 29 -15.37 37.33 -32.76
CA ARG A 29 -16.68 37.41 -33.42
C ARG A 29 -17.30 36.01 -33.47
N ARG A 30 -18.52 35.87 -32.96
CA ARG A 30 -19.30 34.62 -33.06
C ARG A 30 -19.64 34.37 -34.52
N ASN A 31 -19.11 33.29 -35.07
CA ASN A 31 -19.63 32.64 -36.25
C ASN A 31 -21.00 32.02 -35.91
N SER A 32 -22.00 32.23 -36.77
CA SER A 32 -23.36 31.68 -36.61
C SER A 32 -23.42 30.15 -36.75
N GLN A 33 -22.33 29.54 -37.22
CA GLN A 33 -22.19 28.11 -37.40
C GLN A 33 -21.43 27.55 -36.19
N GLY A 34 -22.15 26.88 -35.30
CA GLY A 34 -21.55 26.19 -34.16
C GLY A 34 -20.54 25.13 -34.60
N GLN A 35 -19.58 24.81 -33.73
CA GLN A 35 -18.65 23.69 -33.97
C GLN A 35 -19.43 22.39 -34.17
N THR A 36 -19.06 21.60 -35.18
CA THR A 36 -19.61 20.26 -35.37
C THR A 36 -19.30 19.44 -34.12
N ALA A 37 -20.32 18.85 -33.49
CA ALA A 37 -20.15 18.04 -32.29
C ALA A 37 -19.28 16.82 -32.62
N VAL A 38 -18.00 16.87 -32.24
CA VAL A 38 -17.11 15.71 -32.25
C VAL A 38 -17.49 14.84 -31.06
N ARG A 39 -18.37 13.87 -31.30
CA ARG A 39 -18.67 12.81 -30.34
C ARG A 39 -17.80 11.61 -30.66
N SER A 40 -17.14 11.05 -29.66
CA SER A 40 -16.56 9.71 -29.78
C SER A 40 -17.68 8.74 -30.15
N ALA A 41 -17.43 7.82 -31.09
CA ALA A 41 -18.44 6.89 -31.59
C ALA A 41 -19.03 5.99 -30.50
N HIS A 42 -18.33 5.86 -29.37
CA HIS A 42 -18.73 5.07 -28.21
C HIS A 42 -18.72 5.93 -26.95
N ASP A 43 -19.60 5.56 -26.02
CA ASP A 43 -19.68 6.15 -24.70
C ASP A 43 -18.43 5.77 -23.91
N VAL A 44 -17.44 6.68 -23.87
CA VAL A 44 -16.13 6.47 -23.24
C VAL A 44 -16.28 6.07 -21.76
N THR A 45 -17.37 6.51 -21.14
CA THR A 45 -17.77 6.20 -19.76
C THR A 45 -18.01 4.70 -19.53
N ASN A 46 -18.44 3.97 -20.55
CA ASN A 46 -18.80 2.56 -20.44
C ASN A 46 -17.56 1.64 -20.38
N ALA A 47 -16.44 2.08 -20.95
CA ALA A 47 -15.19 1.31 -20.94
C ALA A 47 -14.64 1.11 -19.51
N PHE A 48 -14.76 2.12 -18.66
CA PHE A 48 -14.32 2.03 -17.26
C PHE A 48 -15.19 1.05 -16.45
N LEU A 49 -16.50 1.04 -16.69
CA LEU A 49 -17.44 0.14 -16.02
C LEU A 49 -17.31 -1.31 -16.51
N GLY A 50 -16.81 -1.52 -17.73
CA GLY A 50 -16.55 -2.84 -18.32
C GLY A 50 -15.19 -3.44 -17.96
N MET A 51 -14.29 -2.68 -17.33
CA MET A 51 -12.96 -3.17 -16.95
C MET A 51 -13.01 -3.96 -15.64
N GLN A 52 -12.53 -5.20 -15.66
CA GLN A 52 -12.30 -5.99 -14.46
C GLN A 52 -10.91 -5.69 -13.90
N PHE A 53 -10.86 -5.14 -12.69
CA PHE A 53 -9.61 -4.91 -11.98
C PHE A 53 -9.33 -6.12 -11.08
N HIS A 54 -8.21 -6.80 -11.31
CA HIS A 54 -7.73 -7.85 -10.41
C HIS A 54 -7.36 -7.27 -9.05
N ALA A 55 -7.49 -8.08 -8.01
CA ALA A 55 -7.13 -7.69 -6.66
C ALA A 55 -5.68 -7.20 -6.64
N ARG A 56 -5.49 -5.89 -6.44
CA ARG A 56 -4.17 -5.32 -6.28
C ARG A 56 -3.60 -5.88 -4.97
N LEU A 57 -2.51 -6.63 -5.06
CA LEU A 57 -1.73 -6.98 -3.88
C LEU A 57 -1.45 -5.67 -3.15
N GLN A 58 -1.84 -5.58 -1.88
CA GLN A 58 -1.47 -4.44 -1.05
C GLN A 58 0.05 -4.51 -0.96
N GLU A 59 0.73 -3.72 -1.80
CA GLU A 59 2.18 -3.64 -1.81
C GLU A 59 2.55 -3.32 -0.36
N PRO A 60 3.42 -4.14 0.29
CA PRO A 60 4.07 -3.66 1.50
C PRO A 60 4.66 -2.28 1.18
N GLU A 61 4.93 -1.44 2.18
CA GLU A 61 5.79 -0.28 2.00
C GLU A 61 7.20 -0.78 1.65
N ILE A 62 7.34 -1.26 0.42
CA ILE A 62 8.53 -1.78 -0.18
C ILE A 62 9.28 -0.51 -0.56
N GLY A 63 10.30 -0.17 0.23
CA GLY A 63 11.15 1.00 -0.05
C GLY A 63 11.67 1.01 -1.49
N GLU A 64 12.07 2.19 -1.96
CA GLU A 64 12.34 2.56 -3.37
C GLU A 64 13.43 1.74 -4.13
N ASN A 65 13.91 0.61 -3.59
CA ASN A 65 14.94 -0.21 -4.21
C ASN A 65 14.69 -1.70 -3.92
N TYR A 66 13.67 -2.26 -4.59
CA TYR A 66 13.25 -3.63 -4.38
C TYR A 66 13.25 -4.45 -5.66
N ASP A 67 13.92 -5.59 -5.59
CA ASP A 67 14.02 -6.54 -6.69
C ASP A 67 12.75 -7.41 -6.74
N SER A 68 11.82 -7.03 -7.62
CA SER A 68 10.53 -7.72 -7.82
C SER A 68 10.72 -9.17 -8.26
N SER A 69 11.70 -9.46 -9.11
CA SER A 69 12.02 -10.81 -9.56
C SER A 69 12.52 -11.68 -8.41
N LYS A 70 13.28 -11.09 -7.47
CA LYS A 70 13.70 -11.79 -6.25
C LYS A 70 12.50 -12.09 -5.34
N LEU A 71 11.58 -11.16 -5.15
CA LEU A 71 10.32 -11.38 -4.38
C LEU A 71 9.59 -12.57 -4.94
N GLU A 72 9.30 -12.51 -6.23
CA GLU A 72 8.47 -13.47 -6.92
C GLU A 72 9.05 -14.87 -6.76
N ARG A 73 10.37 -15.00 -7.00
CA ARG A 73 11.08 -16.27 -6.83
C ARG A 73 11.02 -16.80 -5.40
N GLU A 74 11.22 -15.94 -4.40
CA GLU A 74 11.20 -16.34 -3.00
C GLU A 74 9.80 -16.69 -2.52
N PHE A 75 8.80 -15.92 -2.96
CA PHE A 75 7.39 -16.18 -2.72
C PHE A 75 7.01 -17.58 -3.25
N PHE A 76 7.26 -17.88 -4.52
CA PHE A 76 6.91 -19.18 -5.10
C PHE A 76 7.72 -20.33 -4.49
N LYS A 77 8.98 -20.09 -4.10
CA LYS A 77 9.78 -21.06 -3.34
C LYS A 77 9.13 -21.36 -1.99
N SER A 78 8.73 -20.33 -1.25
CA SER A 78 8.06 -20.49 0.04
C SER A 78 6.68 -21.12 -0.10
N LEU A 79 5.92 -20.76 -1.14
CA LEU A 79 4.61 -21.32 -1.46
C LEU A 79 4.71 -22.82 -1.71
N SER A 80 5.70 -23.25 -2.49
CA SER A 80 5.96 -24.67 -2.73
C SER A 80 6.28 -25.43 -1.45
N ASN A 81 7.01 -24.81 -0.51
CA ASN A 81 7.32 -25.43 0.78
C ASN A 81 6.07 -25.57 1.66
N ILE A 82 5.23 -24.54 1.72
CA ILE A 82 4.01 -24.58 2.53
C ILE A 82 2.98 -25.55 1.95
N SER A 83 2.83 -25.56 0.62
CA SER A 83 1.95 -26.49 -0.08
C SER A 83 2.31 -27.94 0.23
N LYS A 84 3.60 -28.28 0.27
CA LYS A 84 4.08 -29.60 0.70
C LYS A 84 3.77 -29.91 2.16
N LYS A 85 3.93 -28.93 3.06
CA LYS A 85 3.70 -29.12 4.50
C LYS A 85 2.22 -29.27 4.86
N LEU A 86 1.35 -28.54 4.16
CA LEU A 86 -0.09 -28.48 4.44
C LEU A 86 -0.92 -29.35 3.49
N ASN A 87 -0.28 -30.07 2.55
CA ASN A 87 -0.94 -30.84 1.49
C ASN A 87 -1.96 -30.02 0.67
N VAL A 88 -1.63 -28.75 0.42
CA VAL A 88 -2.46 -27.77 -0.30
C VAL A 88 -2.05 -27.74 -1.77
N THR A 89 -3.00 -27.58 -2.69
CA THR A 89 -2.73 -27.52 -4.13
C THR A 89 -2.16 -26.16 -4.52
N LYS A 90 -1.16 -26.16 -5.40
CA LYS A 90 -0.58 -24.91 -5.93
C LYS A 90 -1.38 -24.51 -7.16
N LEU A 91 -1.70 -23.22 -7.28
CA LEU A 91 -2.24 -22.68 -8.53
C LEU A 91 -1.10 -22.49 -9.54
N GLU A 92 -1.34 -22.84 -10.79
CA GLU A 92 -0.41 -22.55 -11.88
C GLU A 92 -0.65 -21.13 -12.40
N CYS A 93 0.31 -20.24 -12.17
CA CYS A 93 0.21 -18.83 -12.53
C CYS A 93 1.09 -18.44 -13.73
N ALA A 94 1.49 -19.39 -14.57
CA ALA A 94 2.44 -19.16 -15.67
C ALA A 94 1.98 -18.11 -16.71
N GLY A 95 0.66 -17.89 -16.84
CA GLY A 95 0.09 -16.89 -17.75
C GLY A 95 -0.12 -15.50 -17.14
N LEU A 96 0.14 -15.32 -15.85
CA LEU A 96 -0.14 -14.06 -15.13
C LEU A 96 1.14 -13.26 -14.92
N PRO A 97 1.17 -11.96 -15.26
CA PRO A 97 2.32 -11.11 -14.98
C PRO A 97 2.38 -10.73 -13.49
N TYR A 98 3.59 -10.42 -13.01
CA TYR A 98 3.79 -9.77 -11.71
C TYR A 98 3.06 -8.42 -11.67
N PRO A 99 2.40 -8.01 -10.56
CA PRO A 99 2.26 -8.72 -9.27
C PRO A 99 1.02 -9.63 -9.18
N TYR A 100 0.24 -9.75 -10.25
CA TYR A 100 -1.06 -10.42 -10.24
C TYR A 100 -0.96 -11.93 -9.99
N ASN A 101 0.11 -12.55 -10.47
CA ASN A 101 0.42 -13.95 -10.17
C ASN A 101 0.50 -14.24 -8.66
N ILE A 102 1.03 -13.29 -7.87
CA ILE A 102 1.14 -13.42 -6.41
C ILE A 102 -0.22 -13.23 -5.74
N SER A 103 -1.00 -12.23 -6.16
CA SER A 103 -2.33 -11.98 -5.58
C SER A 103 -3.27 -13.16 -5.82
N GLU A 104 -3.32 -13.69 -7.04
CA GLU A 104 -4.15 -14.86 -7.40
C GLU A 104 -3.69 -16.11 -6.63
N SER A 105 -2.38 -16.33 -6.52
CA SER A 105 -1.82 -17.43 -5.72
C SER A 105 -2.19 -17.33 -4.24
N LEU A 106 -2.13 -16.13 -3.67
CA LEU A 106 -2.49 -15.88 -2.26
C LEU A 106 -3.97 -16.08 -2.00
N GLU A 107 -4.84 -15.61 -2.90
CA GLU A 107 -6.27 -15.80 -2.78
C GLU A 107 -6.65 -17.27 -2.87
N HIS A 108 -6.08 -18.00 -3.83
CA HIS A 108 -6.25 -19.44 -3.96
C HIS A 108 -5.77 -20.21 -2.71
N LEU A 109 -4.59 -19.86 -2.19
CA LEU A 109 -4.09 -20.48 -0.96
C LEU A 109 -5.03 -20.17 0.22
N LYS A 110 -5.52 -18.93 0.33
CA LYS A 110 -6.44 -18.53 1.41
C LYS A 110 -7.77 -19.28 1.33
N THR A 111 -8.33 -19.48 0.15
CA THR A 111 -9.58 -20.24 -0.01
C THR A 111 -9.39 -21.70 0.35
N GLN A 112 -8.28 -22.32 -0.07
CA GLN A 112 -7.98 -23.70 0.32
C GLN A 112 -7.72 -23.85 1.82
N LEU A 113 -6.98 -22.93 2.44
CA LEU A 113 -6.73 -22.97 3.88
C LEU A 113 -8.02 -22.81 4.69
N LYS A 114 -8.92 -21.91 4.28
CA LYS A 114 -10.24 -21.74 4.93
C LYS A 114 -11.08 -23.01 4.92
N LEU A 115 -10.94 -23.83 3.88
CA LEU A 115 -11.66 -25.10 3.76
C LEU A 115 -10.99 -26.22 4.56
N SER A 116 -9.66 -26.19 4.68
CA SER A 116 -8.90 -27.29 5.25
C SER A 116 -8.57 -27.16 6.73
N THR A 117 -8.54 -25.96 7.31
CA THR A 117 -7.99 -25.74 8.65
C THR A 117 -8.71 -24.63 9.39
N GLU A 118 -9.14 -24.89 10.62
CA GLU A 118 -9.74 -23.89 11.53
C GLU A 118 -8.77 -22.71 11.80
N ASP A 119 -7.47 -23.02 11.92
CA ASP A 119 -6.37 -22.10 12.28
C ASP A 119 -5.74 -21.36 11.09
N TRP A 120 -6.42 -21.28 9.95
CA TRP A 120 -5.87 -20.65 8.72
C TRP A 120 -5.37 -19.20 8.92
N ARG A 121 -5.88 -18.49 9.95
CA ARG A 121 -5.47 -17.12 10.30
C ARG A 121 -4.05 -17.01 10.87
N GLU A 122 -3.45 -18.13 11.27
CA GLU A 122 -2.11 -18.20 11.83
C GLU A 122 -1.00 -18.17 10.77
N ILE A 123 -1.35 -18.39 9.50
CA ILE A 123 -0.39 -18.35 8.39
C ILE A 123 -0.32 -16.92 7.84
N ARG A 124 0.88 -16.33 7.86
CA ARG A 124 1.15 -14.96 7.40
C ARG A 124 2.29 -14.94 6.40
N LEU A 125 2.19 -14.04 5.43
CA LEU A 125 3.31 -13.71 4.55
C LEU A 125 4.15 -12.61 5.24
N VAL A 126 5.44 -12.87 5.43
CA VAL A 126 6.38 -11.96 6.07
C VAL A 126 7.48 -11.63 5.07
N ASN A 127 7.82 -10.34 4.98
CA ASN A 127 8.95 -9.86 4.21
C ASN A 127 9.93 -9.18 5.17
N ASP A 128 11.12 -9.76 5.31
CA ASP A 128 12.21 -9.24 6.17
C ASP A 128 13.11 -8.24 5.42
N GLY A 129 12.67 -7.74 4.25
CA GLY A 129 13.45 -6.92 3.33
C GLY A 129 14.53 -7.70 2.55
N LYS A 130 15.09 -8.76 3.15
CA LYS A 130 16.04 -9.67 2.50
C LYS A 130 15.36 -10.82 1.79
N CYS A 131 14.35 -11.41 2.45
CA CYS A 131 13.67 -12.60 1.98
C CYS A 131 12.15 -12.52 2.24
N THR A 132 11.35 -13.00 1.29
CA THR A 132 9.89 -13.17 1.47
C THR A 132 9.54 -14.63 1.76
N PHE A 133 8.83 -14.89 2.87
CA PHE A 133 8.48 -16.24 3.30
C PHE A 133 7.15 -16.30 4.05
N PHE A 134 6.58 -17.50 4.13
CA PHE A 134 5.41 -17.75 4.96
C PHE A 134 5.82 -18.19 6.37
N ALA A 135 5.20 -17.58 7.37
CA ALA A 135 5.31 -17.93 8.78
C ALA A 135 3.98 -18.50 9.28
N LYS A 136 4.03 -19.54 10.11
CA LYS A 136 2.89 -20.07 10.85
C LYS A 136 3.10 -19.73 12.33
N GLU A 137 2.13 -19.09 12.94
CA GLU A 137 2.13 -18.75 14.37
C GLU A 137 1.30 -19.76 15.16
N ASP A 138 1.92 -20.80 15.72
CA ASP A 138 1.20 -21.77 16.55
C ASP A 138 1.05 -21.23 18.00
N ARG A 139 -0.18 -21.07 18.48
CA ARG A 139 -0.46 -20.60 19.85
C ARG A 139 -0.80 -21.77 20.77
N TYR A 140 0.04 -22.00 21.78
CA TYR A 140 -0.19 -23.03 22.80
C TYR A 140 -0.56 -22.38 24.14
N ASN A 141 -1.67 -22.81 24.73
CA ASN A 141 -2.03 -22.44 26.10
C ASN A 141 -1.20 -23.28 27.07
N THR A 142 -0.21 -22.67 27.73
CA THR A 142 0.65 -23.35 28.72
C THR A 142 -0.01 -23.47 30.09
N GLY A 143 -1.25 -23.01 30.26
CA GLY A 143 -1.97 -23.03 31.54
C GLY A 143 -1.49 -21.98 32.56
N CYS A 144 -0.41 -21.26 32.25
CA CYS A 144 0.13 -20.19 33.08
C CYS A 144 -0.56 -18.84 32.75
N THR A 145 -1.88 -18.77 32.94
CA THR A 145 -2.61 -17.50 32.83
C THR A 145 -2.32 -16.65 34.07
N LEU A 146 -1.39 -15.70 33.97
CA LEU A 146 -1.17 -14.69 35.00
C LEU A 146 -2.33 -13.70 35.01
N TYR A 147 -3.23 -13.84 35.97
CA TYR A 147 -4.27 -12.86 36.22
C TYR A 147 -3.65 -11.66 36.94
N TYR A 148 -3.71 -10.48 36.32
CA TYR A 148 -3.39 -9.25 37.00
C TYR A 148 -4.50 -8.94 38.01
N ILE A 149 -4.19 -9.07 39.30
CA ILE A 149 -5.07 -8.65 40.37
C ILE A 149 -4.59 -7.26 40.82
N PRO A 150 -5.35 -6.18 40.55
CA PRO A 150 -4.94 -4.85 40.94
C PRO A 150 -5.03 -4.70 42.46
N VAL A 151 -3.87 -4.77 43.12
CA VAL A 151 -3.74 -4.78 44.58
C VAL A 151 -4.18 -3.44 45.20
N ILE A 152 -3.91 -2.33 44.52
CA ILE A 152 -4.22 -0.97 45.00
C ILE A 152 -5.74 -0.79 45.17
N PRO A 153 -6.61 -1.01 44.16
CA PRO A 153 -8.06 -0.94 44.34
C PRO A 153 -8.61 -1.84 45.45
N LEU A 154 -8.09 -3.07 45.58
CA LEU A 154 -8.52 -4.00 46.65
C LEU A 154 -8.16 -3.45 48.03
N TYR A 155 -6.95 -2.91 48.18
CA TYR A 155 -6.51 -2.27 49.40
C TYR A 155 -7.41 -1.09 49.79
N THR A 156 -7.76 -0.22 48.83
CA THR A 156 -8.63 0.94 49.10
C THR A 156 -10.02 0.52 49.56
N ILE A 157 -10.61 -0.48 48.91
CA ILE A 157 -11.95 -0.99 49.26
C ILE A 157 -11.95 -1.65 50.64
N LEU A 158 -10.91 -2.42 50.98
CA LEU A 158 -10.75 -3.05 52.30
C LEU A 158 -10.60 -2.02 53.43
N HIS A 159 -9.91 -0.91 53.18
CA HIS A 159 -9.72 0.15 54.17
C HIS A 159 -10.96 1.05 54.32
N ASN A 160 -11.69 1.31 53.24
CA ASN A 160 -12.93 2.08 53.27
C ASN A 160 -14.11 1.34 53.93
N ARG A 161 -14.04 0.00 54.08
CA ARG A 161 -15.03 -0.76 54.86
C ARG A 161 -14.95 -0.52 56.37
N LYS A 162 -13.81 -0.05 56.88
CA LYS A 162 -13.62 0.22 58.32
C LYS A 162 -14.18 1.59 58.75
N THR A 163 -14.59 2.44 57.82
CA THR A 163 -15.09 3.79 58.09
C THR A 163 -16.61 3.92 58.08
N VAL A 164 -17.35 2.82 57.91
CA VAL A 164 -18.80 2.79 58.16
C VAL A 164 -19.02 2.35 59.61
N LYS A 165 -18.97 3.31 60.52
CA LYS A 165 -19.54 3.22 61.87
C LYS A 165 -20.59 4.31 62.01
#